data_AF-A0A2H3NM89-F1
#
_entry.id   AF-A0A2H3NM89-F1
#
_cell.length_a   1.000
_cell.length_b   1.000
_cell.length_c   1.000
_cell.angle_alpha   90.00
_cell.angle_beta   90.00
_cell.angle_gamma   90.00
#
_symmetry.space_group_name_H-M   'P 1'
#
loop_
_entity.id
_entity.type
_entity.pdbx_description
1 polymer ?
#
loop_
_entity_poly.entity_id
_entity_poly.type
_entity_poly.pdbx_seq_one_letter_code
_entity_poly.pdbx_strand_id
1 'polypeptide(L)'
;MAEGGMVWEGDNVIVVQSDSTGSTGAMVDRVVRTLKVAEVSTEELNRTSGYLRTEPIRVNDTLNVRLNVVATDSGRVEIAGEMVDLRQSDFDDWTRVAWNETPRRGAGVWAFMTEVGQSIGSVAGYERDPRLMGSFECGGRRCAEDETCQGNVCQAPDQEAVASAEEPDRTPSRRTRVCVSGDEQALIESVRSYRTSENLPEVPLSGALTKVAQTHVRDLADEAPHEDSQCNLHSWSDEGSWSPCCYTDDHANASCMWEKPSELTDYTGTGYEIAYSGPPDAERIMEQWQASLGHDAVMANRGQWTNFTWRAMGVGVVDGFAVIWFGREEDPSEAPPLCSR
;
A
#
# COMPACT_ATOMS: atom_id res chain seq x y z
N MET A 1 12.74 -12.24 -10.40
CA MET A 1 11.71 -12.20 -9.35
C MET A 1 12.47 -12.18 -8.03
N ALA A 2 12.41 -11.07 -7.30
CA ALA A 2 12.97 -11.00 -5.95
C ALA A 2 11.86 -11.38 -4.95
N GLU A 3 12.22 -11.93 -3.79
CA GLU A 3 11.21 -12.25 -2.76
C GLU A 3 10.55 -10.96 -2.26
N GLY A 4 9.22 -10.90 -2.25
CA GLY A 4 8.46 -9.75 -1.75
C GLY A 4 7.85 -8.84 -2.82
N GLY A 5 8.02 -9.13 -4.11
CA GLY A 5 7.35 -8.38 -5.18
C GLY A 5 8.13 -8.34 -6.50
N MET A 6 7.56 -7.67 -7.50
CA MET A 6 8.32 -7.27 -8.69
C MET A 6 9.13 -6.02 -8.36
N VAL A 7 10.43 -6.03 -8.73
CA VAL A 7 11.29 -4.85 -8.61
C VAL A 7 11.31 -4.15 -9.96
N TRP A 8 11.03 -2.85 -9.97
CA TRP A 8 10.95 -2.02 -11.16
C TRP A 8 12.15 -1.09 -11.28
N GLU A 9 12.41 -0.63 -12.51
CA GLU A 9 13.51 0.32 -12.75
C GLU A 9 13.29 1.62 -11.97
N GLY A 10 14.30 1.99 -11.18
CA GLY A 10 14.27 3.17 -10.33
C GLY A 10 13.79 2.94 -8.90
N ASP A 11 13.29 1.75 -8.55
CA ASP A 11 13.01 1.39 -7.16
C ASP A 11 14.27 1.54 -6.32
N ASN A 12 14.17 2.22 -5.19
CA ASN A 12 15.33 2.61 -4.40
C ASN A 12 15.11 2.46 -2.88
N VAL A 13 13.97 1.90 -2.48
CA VAL A 13 13.60 1.52 -1.11
C VAL A 13 13.10 0.08 -1.11
N ILE A 14 13.55 -0.70 -0.12
CA ILE A 14 13.02 -2.02 0.19
C ILE A 14 12.10 -1.88 1.40
N VAL A 15 10.87 -2.33 1.26
CA VAL A 15 9.88 -2.34 2.33
C VAL A 15 9.84 -3.72 2.94
N VAL A 16 9.98 -3.77 4.26
CA VAL A 16 9.98 -4.97 5.06
C VAL A 16 8.87 -4.89 6.08
N GLN A 17 8.04 -5.92 6.14
CA GLN A 17 7.10 -6.11 7.23
C GLN A 17 7.72 -7.04 8.27
N SER A 18 7.89 -6.51 9.48
CA SER A 18 8.36 -7.26 10.65
C SER A 18 7.22 -7.37 11.67
N ASP A 19 7.28 -8.37 12.55
CA ASP A 19 6.30 -8.51 13.62
C ASP A 19 6.32 -7.27 14.52
N SER A 20 5.18 -6.57 14.64
CA SER A 20 5.09 -5.42 15.53
C SER A 20 5.43 -5.85 16.96
N THR A 21 6.32 -5.08 17.61
CA THR A 21 6.74 -5.31 19.00
C THR A 21 6.18 -4.27 19.97
N GLY A 22 5.21 -3.48 19.54
CA GLY A 22 4.76 -2.29 20.25
C GLY A 22 5.54 -1.06 19.77
N SER A 23 6.10 -0.27 20.70
CA SER A 23 6.66 1.06 20.40
C SER A 23 7.74 1.07 19.32
N THR A 24 7.82 2.19 18.58
CA THR A 24 8.86 2.48 17.58
C THR A 24 10.28 2.20 18.07
N GLY A 25 10.61 2.58 19.31
CA GLY A 25 11.94 2.34 19.89
C GLY A 25 12.28 0.85 20.05
N ALA A 26 11.30 0.00 20.36
CA ALA A 26 11.49 -1.45 20.48
C ALA A 26 11.74 -2.10 19.10
N MET A 27 11.07 -1.59 18.06
CA MET A 27 11.30 -2.00 16.68
C MET A 27 12.71 -1.62 16.23
N VAL A 28 13.13 -0.38 16.49
CA VAL A 28 14.51 0.07 16.22
C VAL A 28 15.55 -0.80 16.92
N ASP A 29 15.36 -1.09 18.22
CA ASP A 29 16.31 -1.94 18.96
C ASP A 29 16.40 -3.36 18.39
N ARG A 30 15.31 -3.89 17.80
CA ARG A 30 15.36 -5.16 17.06
C ARG A 30 16.19 -5.02 15.80
N VAL A 31 15.93 -4.00 14.97
CA VAL A 31 16.70 -3.76 13.74
C VAL A 31 18.19 -3.61 14.06
N VAL A 32 18.55 -2.84 15.10
CA VAL A 32 19.94 -2.68 15.56
C VAL A 32 20.55 -4.02 15.98
N ARG A 33 19.81 -4.88 16.70
CA ARG A 33 20.30 -6.23 17.06
C ARG A 33 20.56 -7.08 15.82
N THR A 34 19.66 -7.06 14.84
CA THR A 34 19.82 -7.79 13.58
C THR A 34 21.05 -7.31 12.81
N LEU A 35 21.20 -5.98 12.63
CA LEU A 35 22.36 -5.39 11.97
C LEU A 35 23.67 -5.74 12.66
N LYS A 36 23.68 -5.74 14.01
CA LYS A 36 24.85 -6.13 14.79
C LYS A 36 25.24 -7.60 14.60
N VAL A 37 24.28 -8.50 14.43
CA VAL A 37 24.55 -9.91 14.10
C VAL A 37 25.19 -10.05 12.71
N ALA A 38 24.83 -9.15 11.79
CA ALA A 38 25.46 -9.04 10.47
C ALA A 38 26.77 -8.22 10.48
N GLU A 39 27.32 -7.91 11.66
CA GLU A 39 28.54 -7.09 11.83
C GLU A 39 28.43 -5.66 11.26
N VAL A 40 27.21 -5.14 11.14
CA VAL A 40 26.92 -3.78 10.68
C VAL A 40 26.72 -2.85 11.87
N SER A 41 27.59 -1.84 11.99
CA SER A 41 27.51 -0.80 13.03
C SER A 41 26.57 0.33 12.63
N THR A 42 25.99 1.00 13.63
CA THR A 42 25.15 2.19 13.46
C THR A 42 25.94 3.47 13.71
N GLU A 43 25.95 4.39 12.76
CA GLU A 43 26.54 5.73 12.88
C GLU A 43 25.56 6.70 13.56
N GLU A 44 24.31 6.67 13.14
CA GLU A 44 23.23 7.51 13.69
C GLU A 44 22.07 6.64 14.14
N LEU A 45 21.44 7.00 15.25
CA LEU A 45 20.34 6.25 15.84
C LEU A 45 19.41 7.18 16.60
N ASN A 46 18.13 7.21 16.21
CA ASN A 46 17.09 7.85 16.97
C ASN A 46 15.89 6.92 17.16
N ARG A 47 15.71 6.47 18.40
CA ARG A 47 14.64 5.55 18.80
C ARG A 47 13.25 6.18 18.76
N THR A 48 13.18 7.50 18.96
CA THR A 48 11.92 8.24 18.98
C THR A 48 11.36 8.36 17.57
N SER A 49 12.21 8.70 16.61
CA SER A 49 11.85 8.83 15.20
C SER A 49 12.02 7.53 14.42
N GLY A 50 12.26 6.37 15.06
CA GLY A 50 12.38 5.13 14.29
C GLY A 50 13.58 5.02 13.34
N TYR A 51 14.47 6.01 13.30
CA TYR A 51 15.47 6.15 12.25
C TYR A 51 16.84 5.67 12.73
N LEU A 52 17.58 5.04 11.81
CA LEU A 52 18.99 4.77 11.97
C LEU A 52 19.73 4.87 10.65
N ARG A 53 21.01 5.22 10.73
CA ARG A 53 21.97 5.12 9.63
C ARG A 53 23.14 4.24 10.03
N THR A 54 23.57 3.36 9.14
CA THR A 54 24.75 2.52 9.37
C THR A 54 26.02 3.31 9.15
N GLU A 55 27.10 2.91 9.80
CA GLU A 55 28.44 3.30 9.35
C GLU A 55 28.67 2.79 7.91
N PRO A 56 29.59 3.41 7.14
CA PRO A 56 30.00 2.90 5.83
C PRO A 56 30.46 1.44 5.90
N ILE A 57 29.71 0.57 5.24
CA ILE A 57 29.95 -0.86 5.07
C ILE A 57 30.78 -1.05 3.81
N ARG A 58 31.97 -1.64 3.96
CA ARG A 58 32.83 -1.93 2.81
C ARG A 58 32.36 -3.20 2.11
N VAL A 59 31.74 -3.06 0.94
CA VAL A 59 31.22 -4.19 0.15
C VAL A 59 32.34 -4.84 -0.67
N ASN A 60 33.32 -4.07 -1.11
CA ASN A 60 34.56 -4.56 -1.75
C ASN A 60 35.67 -3.49 -1.69
N ASP A 61 36.78 -3.71 -2.38
CA ASP A 61 37.93 -2.79 -2.38
C ASP A 61 37.69 -1.41 -2.97
N THR A 62 36.56 -1.22 -3.65
CA THR A 62 36.27 -0.01 -4.41
C THR A 62 34.92 0.61 -4.07
N LEU A 63 34.18 0.04 -3.12
CA LEU A 63 32.80 0.43 -2.87
C LEU A 63 32.47 0.37 -1.37
N ASN A 64 32.03 1.51 -0.85
CA ASN A 64 31.35 1.58 0.43
C ASN A 64 29.85 1.77 0.20
N VAL A 65 29.05 1.22 1.10
CA VAL A 65 27.60 1.34 1.15
C VAL A 65 27.20 1.76 2.55
N ARG A 66 26.19 2.60 2.69
CA ARG A 66 25.53 2.82 3.98
C ARG A 66 24.03 2.67 3.81
N LEU A 67 23.37 2.22 4.85
CA LEU A 67 21.93 2.02 4.87
C LEU A 67 21.28 3.07 5.74
N ASN A 68 20.20 3.65 5.24
CA ASN A 68 19.26 4.47 5.99
C ASN A 68 18.02 3.60 6.23
N VAL A 69 17.64 3.42 7.49
CA VAL A 69 16.54 2.53 7.87
C VAL A 69 15.55 3.28 8.75
N VAL A 70 14.27 3.09 8.45
CA VAL A 70 13.15 3.68 9.20
C VAL A 70 12.27 2.55 9.66
N ALA A 71 12.05 2.46 10.96
CA ALA A 71 11.12 1.52 11.56
C ALA A 71 9.95 2.27 12.18
N THR A 72 8.76 1.71 12.04
CA THR A 72 7.52 2.20 12.64
C THR A 72 7.00 1.22 13.69
N ASP A 73 6.14 1.68 14.60
CA ASP A 73 5.47 0.84 15.60
C ASP A 73 4.49 -0.18 14.98
N SER A 74 3.99 0.08 13.77
CA SER A 74 3.18 -0.85 12.98
C SER A 74 3.97 -2.05 12.44
N GLY A 75 5.29 -2.06 12.59
CA GLY A 75 6.16 -3.13 12.12
C GLY A 75 6.66 -2.96 10.68
N ARG A 76 6.27 -1.87 9.99
CA ARG A 76 6.84 -1.50 8.69
C ARG A 76 8.27 -0.96 8.89
N VAL A 77 9.20 -1.49 8.10
CA VAL A 77 10.61 -1.09 8.07
C VAL A 77 11.00 -0.77 6.61
N GLU A 78 11.49 0.44 6.38
CA GLU A 78 11.94 0.91 5.07
C GLU A 78 13.47 0.95 5.04
N ILE A 79 14.09 0.37 4.01
CA ILE A 79 15.54 0.26 3.87
C ILE A 79 15.98 0.91 2.57
N ALA A 80 16.86 1.88 2.71
CA ALA A 80 17.39 2.71 1.65
C ALA A 80 18.91 2.63 1.62
N GLY A 81 19.51 2.39 0.45
CA GLY A 81 20.96 2.27 0.30
C GLY A 81 21.57 3.47 -0.41
N GLU A 82 22.72 3.91 0.08
CA GLU A 82 23.61 4.85 -0.63
C GLU A 82 24.97 4.19 -0.80
N MET A 83 25.65 4.50 -1.89
CA MET A 83 26.97 3.95 -2.20
C MET A 83 27.94 5.04 -2.65
N VAL A 84 29.22 4.85 -2.38
CA VAL A 84 30.29 5.72 -2.87
C VAL A 84 31.41 4.88 -3.46
N ASP A 85 31.88 5.29 -4.66
CA ASP A 85 32.98 4.63 -5.35
C ASP A 85 34.32 5.20 -4.86
N LEU A 86 35.07 4.40 -4.11
CA LEU A 86 36.33 4.79 -3.49
C LEU A 86 37.47 5.06 -4.49
N ARG A 87 37.23 4.84 -5.79
CA ARG A 87 38.18 5.21 -6.85
C ARG A 87 38.03 6.65 -7.29
N GLN A 88 36.91 7.29 -6.96
CA GLN A 88 36.69 8.70 -7.25
C GLN A 88 37.42 9.56 -6.21
N SER A 89 37.80 10.78 -6.62
CA SER A 89 38.55 11.71 -5.76
C SER A 89 37.68 12.36 -4.68
N ASP A 90 36.37 12.31 -4.84
CA ASP A 90 35.39 12.84 -3.89
C ASP A 90 34.76 11.68 -3.12
N PHE A 91 35.20 11.49 -1.87
CA PHE A 91 34.74 10.40 -1.01
C PHE A 91 33.42 10.71 -0.29
N ASP A 92 32.90 11.93 -0.48
CA ASP A 92 31.64 12.39 0.11
C ASP A 92 30.49 12.40 -0.91
N ASP A 93 30.74 12.00 -2.17
CA ASP A 93 29.73 11.89 -3.24
C ASP A 93 28.96 10.57 -3.17
N TRP A 94 28.06 10.47 -2.19
CA TRP A 94 27.18 9.33 -2.00
C TRP A 94 26.04 9.33 -3.03
N THR A 95 25.94 8.26 -3.81
CA THR A 95 24.89 8.06 -4.82
C THR A 95 23.85 7.05 -4.33
N ARG A 96 22.58 7.30 -4.64
CA ARG A 96 21.48 6.38 -4.32
C ARG A 96 21.64 5.04 -5.03
N VAL A 97 21.37 3.96 -4.30
CA VAL A 97 21.21 2.63 -4.89
C VAL A 97 19.77 2.50 -5.38
N ALA A 98 19.63 2.29 -6.69
CA ALA A 98 18.35 2.09 -7.35
C ALA A 98 18.43 0.87 -8.27
N TRP A 99 17.34 0.12 -8.36
CA TRP A 99 17.25 -1.02 -9.24
C TRP A 99 17.37 -0.58 -10.69
N ASN A 100 18.28 -1.22 -11.42
CA ASN A 100 18.55 -1.02 -12.86
C ASN A 100 19.01 0.39 -13.30
N GLU A 101 18.93 1.42 -12.46
CA GLU A 101 19.45 2.77 -12.76
C GLU A 101 20.92 2.95 -12.33
N THR A 102 21.41 2.10 -11.43
CA THR A 102 22.77 2.24 -10.89
C THR A 102 23.83 1.49 -11.74
N PRO A 103 24.91 2.15 -12.22
CA PRO A 103 25.85 1.52 -13.16
C PRO A 103 26.59 0.31 -12.58
N ARG A 104 26.38 -0.88 -13.15
CA ARG A 104 27.15 -2.16 -13.04
C ARG A 104 27.47 -2.72 -11.64
N ARG A 105 27.28 -1.96 -10.56
CA ARG A 105 27.61 -2.29 -9.16
C ARG A 105 26.39 -2.30 -8.24
N GLY A 106 25.28 -1.67 -8.66
CA GLY A 106 24.03 -1.59 -7.89
C GLY A 106 23.33 -2.92 -7.67
N ALA A 107 23.45 -3.89 -8.58
CA ALA A 107 22.82 -5.20 -8.42
C ALA A 107 23.33 -5.97 -7.18
N GLY A 108 24.63 -5.87 -6.87
CA GLY A 108 25.21 -6.51 -5.69
C GLY A 108 24.83 -5.80 -4.39
N VAL A 109 24.74 -4.47 -4.42
CA VAL A 109 24.31 -3.68 -3.27
C VAL A 109 22.81 -3.86 -3.01
N TRP A 110 22.00 -3.94 -4.05
CA TRP A 110 20.58 -4.23 -3.96
C TRP A 110 20.31 -5.61 -3.35
N ALA A 111 21.05 -6.63 -3.79
CA ALA A 111 20.97 -7.96 -3.19
C ALA A 111 21.33 -7.92 -1.70
N PHE A 112 22.42 -7.23 -1.33
CA PHE A 112 22.80 -7.03 0.06
C PHE A 112 21.69 -6.33 0.87
N MET A 113 21.09 -5.25 0.35
CA MET A 113 19.97 -4.57 1.01
C MET A 113 18.78 -5.51 1.20
N THR A 114 18.50 -6.37 0.21
CA THR A 114 17.41 -7.35 0.26
C THR A 114 17.67 -8.40 1.33
N GLU A 115 18.90 -8.92 1.43
CA GLU A 115 19.31 -9.88 2.47
C GLU A 115 19.19 -9.26 3.88
N VAL A 116 19.62 -8.01 4.04
CA VAL A 116 19.42 -7.26 5.29
C VAL A 116 17.93 -7.14 5.60
N GLY A 117 17.10 -6.80 4.61
CA GLY A 117 15.65 -6.75 4.78
C GLY A 117 15.03 -8.08 5.22
N GLN A 118 15.42 -9.17 4.58
CA GLN A 118 14.98 -10.53 4.92
C GLN A 118 15.40 -10.96 6.33
N SER A 119 16.55 -10.48 6.82
CA SER A 119 16.98 -10.73 8.19
C SER A 119 16.18 -9.97 9.25
N ILE A 120 15.51 -8.88 8.85
CA ILE A 120 14.68 -8.03 9.71
C ILE A 120 13.21 -8.50 9.73
N GLY A 121 12.71 -8.98 8.59
CA GLY A 121 11.33 -9.42 8.41
C GLY A 121 11.05 -9.90 6.99
N SER A 122 9.77 -10.05 6.65
CA SER A 122 9.38 -10.41 5.28
C SER A 122 9.42 -9.19 4.38
N VAL A 123 10.12 -9.26 3.25
CA VAL A 123 10.07 -8.20 2.24
C VAL A 123 8.63 -8.11 1.72
N ALA A 124 8.02 -6.94 1.88
CA ALA A 124 6.64 -6.65 1.53
C ALA A 124 6.51 -5.96 0.17
N GLY A 125 7.58 -5.34 -0.32
CA GLY A 125 7.60 -4.66 -1.60
C GLY A 125 8.86 -3.82 -1.83
N TYR A 126 8.87 -3.18 -2.99
CA TYR A 126 9.91 -2.26 -3.43
C TYR A 126 9.23 -0.95 -3.84
N GLU A 127 9.81 0.17 -3.44
CA GLU A 127 9.24 1.49 -3.69
C GLU A 127 10.30 2.43 -4.24
N ARG A 128 9.87 3.39 -5.06
CA ARG A 128 10.69 4.52 -5.51
C ARG A 128 10.44 5.71 -4.59
N ASP A 129 11.44 6.09 -3.81
CA ASP A 129 11.44 7.34 -3.05
C ASP A 129 11.85 8.51 -3.95
N PRO A 130 10.94 9.45 -4.27
CA PRO A 130 11.20 10.55 -5.18
C PRO A 130 12.03 11.69 -4.56
N ARG A 131 12.30 11.69 -3.25
CA ARG A 131 12.80 12.88 -2.54
C ARG A 131 14.08 12.71 -1.74
N LEU A 132 14.73 11.54 -1.84
CA LEU A 132 16.02 11.17 -1.23
C LEU A 132 15.96 11.16 0.31
N MET A 133 16.28 10.00 0.90
CA MET A 133 16.46 9.85 2.36
C MET A 133 17.64 10.70 2.86
N GLY A 134 17.39 11.95 3.22
CA GLY A 134 18.45 12.94 3.48
C GLY A 134 18.34 13.71 4.80
N SER A 135 17.35 13.42 5.65
CA SER A 135 17.26 14.08 6.95
C SER A 135 16.58 13.27 8.03
N PHE A 136 16.91 13.59 9.27
CA PHE A 136 16.31 13.04 10.49
C PHE A 136 14.81 13.38 10.63
N GLU A 137 14.32 14.41 9.94
CA GLU A 137 13.05 15.07 10.29
C GLU A 137 11.81 14.23 9.98
N CYS A 138 11.87 13.26 9.06
CA CYS A 138 10.75 12.35 8.80
C CYS A 138 11.09 10.91 8.49
N GLY A 139 12.06 10.35 9.20
CA GLY A 139 12.60 9.05 8.84
C GLY A 139 13.18 9.10 7.43
N GLY A 140 14.08 10.04 7.16
CA GLY A 140 14.73 10.20 5.87
C GLY A 140 13.87 10.88 4.79
N ARG A 141 12.55 10.71 4.75
CA ARG A 141 11.68 11.36 3.75
C ARG A 141 11.71 12.89 3.85
N ARG A 142 11.66 13.56 2.70
CA ARG A 142 11.39 15.01 2.63
C ARG A 142 9.90 15.20 2.34
N CYS A 143 9.16 15.65 3.35
CA CYS A 143 7.75 16.01 3.19
C CYS A 143 7.57 17.12 2.15
N ALA A 144 6.37 17.24 1.59
CA ALA A 144 6.08 18.33 0.67
C ALA A 144 6.29 19.67 1.38
N GLU A 145 6.49 20.77 0.63
CA GLU A 145 6.77 22.08 1.24
C GLU A 145 5.68 22.52 2.23
N ASP A 146 4.47 22.00 2.09
CA ASP A 146 3.31 22.22 2.94
C ASP A 146 3.10 21.15 4.02
N GLU A 147 3.72 19.97 3.92
CA GLU A 147 3.53 18.88 4.87
C GLU A 147 4.49 18.95 6.07
N THR A 148 3.97 18.71 7.27
CA THR A 148 4.72 18.55 8.50
C THR A 148 4.92 17.07 8.83
N CYS A 149 6.13 16.68 9.20
CA CYS A 149 6.35 15.33 9.65
C CYS A 149 5.88 15.10 11.09
N GLN A 150 5.03 14.10 11.28
CA GLN A 150 4.65 13.60 12.59
C GLN A 150 4.80 12.08 12.62
N GLY A 151 5.67 11.55 13.50
CA GLY A 151 5.85 10.10 13.68
C GLY A 151 6.41 9.37 12.44
N ASN A 152 7.25 10.02 11.63
CA ASN A 152 7.67 9.55 10.30
C ASN A 152 6.53 9.43 9.30
N VAL A 153 5.47 10.21 9.42
CA VAL A 153 4.45 10.33 8.39
C VAL A 153 4.44 11.79 8.00
N CYS A 154 4.58 12.07 6.70
CA CYS A 154 4.33 13.40 6.19
C CYS A 154 2.82 13.63 6.27
N GLN A 155 2.43 14.58 7.10
CA GLN A 155 1.05 14.98 7.29
C GLN A 155 0.89 16.37 6.70
N ALA A 156 -0.20 16.63 6.00
CA ALA A 156 -0.57 17.99 5.65
C ALA A 156 -0.67 18.85 6.93
N PRO A 157 -0.44 20.17 6.85
CA PRO A 157 -0.37 21.01 8.03
C PRO A 157 -1.74 21.04 8.73
N ASP A 158 -1.71 20.77 10.02
CA ASP A 158 -2.83 20.54 10.94
C ASP A 158 -4.19 21.16 10.54
N GLN A 159 -5.15 20.28 10.28
CA GLN A 159 -6.51 20.46 10.81
C GLN A 159 -6.52 19.93 12.25
N GLU A 160 -5.89 20.66 13.18
CA GLU A 160 -5.93 20.27 14.60
C GLU A 160 -7.31 20.55 15.22
N ALA A 161 -7.85 19.49 15.81
CA ALA A 161 -8.63 19.45 17.06
C ALA A 161 -9.64 20.59 17.33
N VAL A 162 -10.92 20.30 17.10
CA VAL A 162 -12.00 20.93 17.88
C VAL A 162 -12.71 19.87 18.70
N ALA A 163 -12.27 19.72 19.95
CA ALA A 163 -13.03 19.06 20.99
C ALA A 163 -13.66 20.10 21.94
N SER A 164 -14.99 20.05 21.98
CA SER A 164 -15.88 20.31 23.11
C SER A 164 -16.71 21.61 23.16
N ALA A 165 -17.99 21.34 23.50
CA ALA A 165 -19.05 22.19 24.04
C ALA A 165 -19.79 23.10 23.06
N GLU A 166 -20.84 22.56 22.43
CA GLU A 166 -22.24 22.70 22.91
C GLU A 166 -23.15 21.82 22.03
N GLU A 167 -23.93 20.92 22.63
CA GLU A 167 -24.99 20.22 21.92
C GLU A 167 -26.10 21.22 21.54
N PRO A 168 -26.59 21.14 20.30
CA PRO A 168 -28.03 21.04 20.15
C PRO A 168 -28.39 19.83 19.30
N ASP A 169 -29.27 19.00 19.87
CA ASP A 169 -30.29 18.20 19.19
C ASP A 169 -30.21 18.22 17.66
N ARG A 170 -29.46 17.27 17.11
CA ARG A 170 -29.58 16.89 15.69
C ARG A 170 -29.98 15.44 15.63
N THR A 171 -31.29 15.27 15.52
CA THR A 171 -31.96 14.11 14.93
C THR A 171 -31.08 13.51 13.82
N PRO A 172 -30.85 12.18 13.80
CA PRO A 172 -29.94 11.57 12.84
C PRO A 172 -30.46 11.86 11.43
N SER A 173 -29.67 12.60 10.65
CA SER A 173 -29.87 12.69 9.22
C SER A 173 -29.80 11.27 8.66
N ARG A 174 -30.77 10.96 7.81
CA ARG A 174 -31.02 9.66 7.23
C ARG A 174 -29.76 9.19 6.50
N ARG A 175 -28.91 8.37 7.14
CA ARG A 175 -27.80 7.67 6.48
C ARG A 175 -28.39 6.98 5.26
N THR A 176 -27.95 7.34 4.05
CA THR A 176 -28.27 6.59 2.84
C THR A 176 -27.75 5.17 3.09
N ARG A 177 -28.66 4.23 3.35
CA ARG A 177 -28.31 2.84 3.60
C ARG A 177 -27.86 2.24 2.28
N VAL A 178 -26.59 1.85 2.20
CA VAL A 178 -26.04 1.05 1.10
C VAL A 178 -26.86 -0.24 0.99
N CYS A 179 -27.17 -0.67 -0.22
CA CYS A 179 -27.87 -1.92 -0.51
C CYS A 179 -27.26 -2.60 -1.74
N VAL A 180 -27.48 -3.90 -1.87
CA VAL A 180 -26.95 -4.75 -2.95
C VAL A 180 -28.00 -4.97 -4.03
N SER A 181 -27.68 -4.64 -5.27
CA SER A 181 -28.50 -4.89 -6.46
C SER A 181 -28.50 -6.37 -6.87
N GLY A 182 -29.34 -6.73 -7.85
CA GLY A 182 -29.38 -8.10 -8.37
C GLY A 182 -28.06 -8.53 -9.04
N ASP A 183 -27.42 -7.64 -9.77
CA ASP A 183 -26.17 -7.92 -10.49
C ASP A 183 -25.00 -8.04 -9.50
N GLU A 184 -24.93 -7.16 -8.50
CA GLU A 184 -23.95 -7.26 -7.42
C GLU A 184 -24.14 -8.55 -6.62
N GLN A 185 -25.38 -8.95 -6.32
CA GLN A 185 -25.67 -10.21 -5.63
C GLN A 185 -25.20 -11.42 -6.44
N ALA A 186 -25.45 -11.44 -7.75
CA ALA A 186 -24.99 -12.52 -8.63
C ALA A 186 -23.46 -12.63 -8.67
N LEU A 187 -22.76 -11.49 -8.66
CA LEU A 187 -21.31 -11.45 -8.64
C LEU A 187 -20.74 -11.90 -7.28
N ILE A 188 -21.35 -11.47 -6.16
CA ILE A 188 -21.01 -11.93 -4.80
C ILE A 188 -21.13 -13.46 -4.69
N GLU A 189 -22.22 -14.02 -5.20
CA GLU A 189 -22.45 -15.47 -5.18
C GLU A 189 -21.43 -16.22 -6.04
N SER A 190 -21.05 -15.68 -7.19
CA SER A 190 -20.04 -16.29 -8.06
C SER A 190 -18.65 -16.29 -7.42
N VAL A 191 -18.24 -15.19 -6.76
CA VAL A 191 -16.97 -15.14 -6.00
C VAL A 191 -17.00 -16.10 -4.82
N ARG A 192 -18.11 -16.17 -4.08
CA ARG A 192 -18.28 -17.14 -2.98
C ARG A 192 -18.12 -18.57 -3.49
N SER A 193 -18.76 -18.91 -4.61
CA SER A 193 -18.66 -20.23 -5.24
C SER A 193 -17.23 -20.54 -5.67
N TYR A 194 -16.54 -19.58 -6.30
CA TYR A 194 -15.15 -19.74 -6.71
C TYR A 194 -14.21 -19.99 -5.52
N ARG A 195 -14.32 -19.17 -4.46
CA ARG A 195 -13.52 -19.37 -3.24
C ARG A 195 -13.82 -20.71 -2.58
N THR A 196 -15.07 -21.15 -2.59
CA THR A 196 -15.45 -22.47 -2.08
C THR A 196 -14.82 -23.61 -2.88
N SER A 197 -14.78 -23.52 -4.21
CA SER A 197 -14.10 -24.54 -5.04
C SER A 197 -12.58 -24.59 -4.80
N GLU A 198 -11.99 -23.47 -4.39
CA GLU A 198 -10.59 -23.35 -4.01
C GLU A 198 -10.29 -23.72 -2.54
N ASN A 199 -11.30 -24.18 -1.79
CA ASN A 199 -11.20 -24.47 -0.35
C ASN A 199 -10.78 -23.26 0.50
N LEU A 200 -11.15 -22.06 0.07
CA LEU A 200 -10.90 -20.82 0.78
C LEU A 200 -12.12 -20.39 1.61
N PRO A 201 -11.92 -19.71 2.74
CA PRO A 201 -13.03 -19.21 3.54
C PRO A 201 -13.83 -18.15 2.76
N GLU A 202 -15.13 -18.14 3.01
CA GLU A 202 -16.00 -17.06 2.55
C GLU A 202 -15.55 -15.71 3.15
N VAL A 203 -15.66 -14.65 2.35
CA VAL A 203 -15.36 -13.29 2.79
C VAL A 203 -16.66 -12.59 3.22
N PRO A 204 -16.74 -12.05 4.45
CA PRO A 204 -17.89 -11.29 4.91
C PRO A 204 -18.15 -10.06 4.02
N LEU A 205 -19.42 -9.80 3.70
CA LEU A 205 -19.82 -8.61 2.96
C LEU A 205 -19.79 -7.38 3.88
N SER A 206 -19.10 -6.33 3.42
CA SER A 206 -18.86 -5.09 4.13
C SER A 206 -19.72 -3.97 3.54
N GLY A 207 -20.50 -3.29 4.38
CA GLY A 207 -21.28 -2.12 3.97
C GLY A 207 -20.39 -0.94 3.57
N ALA A 208 -19.26 -0.77 4.26
CA ALA A 208 -18.27 0.24 3.94
C ALA A 208 -17.62 0.01 2.57
N LEU A 209 -17.03 -1.17 2.33
CA LEU A 209 -16.40 -1.47 1.04
C LEU A 209 -17.42 -1.53 -0.10
N THR A 210 -18.68 -1.93 0.17
CA THR A 210 -19.74 -1.85 -0.84
C THR A 210 -20.05 -0.40 -1.20
N LYS A 211 -20.05 0.52 -0.23
CA LYS A 211 -20.18 1.96 -0.51
C LYS A 211 -19.04 2.45 -1.42
N VAL A 212 -17.80 2.06 -1.12
CA VAL A 212 -16.61 2.42 -1.92
C VAL A 212 -16.77 1.90 -3.34
N ALA A 213 -17.04 0.61 -3.49
CA ALA A 213 -17.19 -0.05 -4.78
C ALA A 213 -18.29 0.60 -5.63
N GLN A 214 -19.47 0.85 -5.03
CA GLN A 214 -20.59 1.51 -5.70
C GLN A 214 -20.32 2.97 -6.04
N THR A 215 -19.52 3.67 -5.24
CA THR A 215 -19.10 5.03 -5.55
C THR A 215 -18.16 5.02 -6.75
N HIS A 216 -17.20 4.09 -6.76
CA HIS A 216 -16.21 3.98 -7.81
C HIS A 216 -16.79 3.62 -9.19
N VAL A 217 -17.68 2.63 -9.26
CA VAL A 217 -18.30 2.29 -10.56
C VAL A 217 -19.17 3.40 -11.13
N ARG A 218 -19.73 4.28 -10.29
CA ARG A 218 -20.44 5.48 -10.77
C ARG A 218 -19.45 6.50 -11.30
N ASP A 219 -18.35 6.74 -10.60
CA ASP A 219 -17.26 7.60 -11.05
C ASP A 219 -16.70 7.14 -12.41
N LEU A 220 -16.44 5.84 -12.57
CA LEU A 220 -16.02 5.25 -13.83
C LEU A 220 -17.03 5.44 -14.96
N ALA A 221 -18.33 5.35 -14.66
CA ALA A 221 -19.40 5.45 -15.65
C ALA A 221 -19.71 6.90 -16.05
N ASP A 222 -19.72 7.82 -15.08
CA ASP A 222 -20.15 9.20 -15.26
C ASP A 222 -18.98 10.09 -15.74
N GLU A 223 -17.77 9.87 -15.20
CA GLU A 223 -16.63 10.79 -15.37
C GLU A 223 -15.45 10.17 -16.14
N ALA A 224 -15.46 8.85 -16.34
CA ALA A 224 -14.49 8.12 -17.15
C ALA A 224 -12.99 8.45 -16.88
N PRO A 225 -12.52 8.53 -15.62
CA PRO A 225 -11.12 8.86 -15.29
C PRO A 225 -10.09 7.84 -15.84
N HIS A 226 -10.56 6.65 -16.23
CA HIS A 226 -9.74 5.60 -16.85
C HIS A 226 -9.41 5.89 -18.32
N GLU A 227 -10.09 6.84 -18.98
CA GLU A 227 -9.80 7.23 -20.37
C GLU A 227 -8.69 8.29 -20.48
N ASP A 228 -8.29 8.91 -19.37
CA ASP A 228 -7.16 9.82 -19.32
C ASP A 228 -5.85 9.10 -19.70
N SER A 229 -4.96 9.83 -20.37
CA SER A 229 -3.74 9.22 -20.92
C SER A 229 -2.91 8.60 -19.79
N GLN A 230 -2.64 7.29 -19.91
CA GLN A 230 -1.87 6.46 -18.96
C GLN A 230 -2.64 5.96 -17.73
N CYS A 231 -3.91 6.36 -17.56
CA CYS A 231 -4.76 5.91 -16.47
C CYS A 231 -5.46 4.59 -16.81
N ASN A 232 -5.93 3.87 -15.80
CA ASN A 232 -6.70 2.64 -15.98
C ASN A 232 -7.92 2.57 -15.04
N LEU A 233 -8.60 1.43 -14.97
CA LEU A 233 -9.87 1.26 -14.23
C LEU A 233 -9.77 1.48 -12.71
N HIS A 234 -8.57 1.55 -12.15
CA HIS A 234 -8.35 1.88 -10.73
C HIS A 234 -8.26 3.39 -10.45
N SER A 235 -8.46 4.22 -11.48
CA SER A 235 -8.34 5.69 -11.42
C SER A 235 -9.64 6.33 -10.98
N TRP A 236 -9.54 7.39 -10.16
CA TRP A 236 -10.67 8.13 -9.60
C TRP A 236 -10.66 9.58 -10.11
N SER A 237 -11.80 10.11 -10.51
CA SER A 237 -11.94 11.50 -10.96
C SER A 237 -11.86 12.50 -9.79
N ASP A 238 -11.87 13.80 -10.10
CA ASP A 238 -11.97 14.89 -9.14
C ASP A 238 -13.42 15.33 -8.81
N GLU A 239 -14.43 14.63 -9.34
CA GLU A 239 -15.86 14.96 -9.15
C GLU A 239 -16.46 14.29 -7.90
N GLY A 240 -15.72 14.35 -6.78
CA GLY A 240 -16.09 13.67 -5.54
C GLY A 240 -15.53 14.27 -4.26
N SER A 241 -15.88 13.67 -3.12
CA SER A 241 -15.34 14.04 -1.80
C SER A 241 -14.04 13.30 -1.45
N TRP A 242 -13.37 12.74 -2.45
CA TRP A 242 -12.18 11.90 -2.34
C TRP A 242 -11.03 12.55 -3.09
N SER A 243 -9.81 12.07 -2.89
CA SER A 243 -8.64 12.59 -3.63
C SER A 243 -8.61 12.03 -5.05
N PRO A 244 -8.57 12.81 -6.14
CA PRO A 244 -8.47 12.26 -7.49
C PRO A 244 -7.18 11.47 -7.70
N CYS A 245 -7.20 10.48 -8.59
CA CYS A 245 -6.01 9.69 -8.90
C CYS A 245 -6.03 9.09 -10.30
N CYS A 246 -4.95 9.31 -11.04
CA CYS A 246 -4.61 8.50 -12.22
C CYS A 246 -3.81 7.27 -11.77
N TYR A 247 -4.45 6.10 -11.81
CA TYR A 247 -3.79 4.84 -11.54
C TYR A 247 -3.16 4.30 -12.81
N THR A 248 -1.84 4.19 -12.81
CA THR A 248 -1.05 3.75 -13.96
C THR A 248 -0.79 2.25 -13.92
N ASP A 249 -0.58 1.61 -15.08
CA ASP A 249 -0.35 0.16 -15.20
C ASP A 249 0.91 -0.34 -14.48
N ASP A 250 1.85 0.56 -14.17
CA ASP A 250 3.05 0.28 -13.37
C ASP A 250 2.78 0.31 -11.86
N HIS A 251 1.55 0.58 -11.45
CA HIS A 251 1.11 0.71 -10.06
C HIS A 251 1.84 1.82 -9.28
N ALA A 252 2.45 2.81 -9.95
CA ALA A 252 3.21 3.88 -9.30
C ALA A 252 2.38 4.69 -8.27
N ASN A 253 1.05 4.73 -8.46
CA ASN A 253 0.10 5.43 -7.60
C ASN A 253 -0.78 4.48 -6.77
N ALA A 254 -0.31 3.26 -6.43
CA ALA A 254 -1.16 2.26 -5.78
C ALA A 254 -1.82 2.70 -4.46
N SER A 255 -1.16 3.57 -3.69
CA SER A 255 -1.69 4.12 -2.43
C SER A 255 -3.03 4.84 -2.62
N CYS A 256 -3.21 5.50 -3.76
CA CYS A 256 -4.42 6.26 -4.02
C CYS A 256 -5.67 5.38 -4.09
N MET A 257 -5.54 4.13 -4.54
CA MET A 257 -6.61 3.14 -4.49
C MET A 257 -6.74 2.61 -3.06
N TRP A 258 -5.64 2.26 -2.42
CA TRP A 258 -5.60 1.65 -1.08
C TRP A 258 -6.28 2.47 0.02
N GLU A 259 -6.26 3.79 -0.11
CA GLU A 259 -6.77 4.75 0.87
C GLU A 259 -8.27 5.08 0.70
N LYS A 260 -8.89 4.70 -0.44
CA LYS A 260 -10.30 5.00 -0.73
C LYS A 260 -11.29 4.55 0.33
N PRO A 261 -11.14 3.37 0.95
CA PRO A 261 -11.99 2.99 2.07
C PRO A 261 -11.99 4.00 3.21
N SER A 262 -10.82 4.50 3.60
CA SER A 262 -10.69 5.49 4.68
C SER A 262 -11.14 6.90 4.28
N GLU A 263 -11.04 7.28 3.00
CA GLU A 263 -11.55 8.56 2.51
C GLU A 263 -13.09 8.61 2.52
N LEU A 264 -13.74 7.48 2.20
CA LEU A 264 -15.18 7.43 1.96
C LEU A 264 -15.99 6.88 3.14
N THR A 265 -15.34 6.21 4.09
CA THR A 265 -15.99 5.43 5.14
C THR A 265 -15.15 5.36 6.43
N ASP A 266 -15.74 4.79 7.48
CA ASP A 266 -15.04 4.51 8.75
C ASP A 266 -14.19 3.20 8.70
N TYR A 267 -14.01 2.58 7.53
CA TYR A 267 -13.18 1.38 7.37
C TYR A 267 -11.70 1.77 7.48
N THR A 268 -11.03 1.29 8.53
CA THR A 268 -9.67 1.70 8.91
C THR A 268 -8.55 0.90 8.20
N GLY A 269 -8.93 -0.08 7.39
CA GLY A 269 -8.01 -0.97 6.71
C GLY A 269 -7.66 -0.53 5.29
N THR A 270 -6.60 -1.11 4.73
CA THR A 270 -6.29 -0.97 3.30
C THR A 270 -7.30 -1.74 2.45
N GLY A 271 -7.78 -1.11 1.37
CA GLY A 271 -8.60 -1.76 0.37
C GLY A 271 -7.80 -2.23 -0.85
N TYR A 272 -8.13 -3.40 -1.37
CA TYR A 272 -7.53 -3.92 -2.60
C TYR A 272 -8.62 -4.18 -3.64
N GLU A 273 -8.46 -3.64 -4.83
CA GLU A 273 -9.49 -3.67 -5.87
C GLU A 273 -9.13 -4.64 -7.00
N ILE A 274 -10.16 -5.29 -7.54
CA ILE A 274 -10.16 -5.84 -8.89
C ILE A 274 -11.27 -5.15 -9.68
N ALA A 275 -10.99 -4.79 -10.92
CA ALA A 275 -11.91 -4.01 -11.75
C ALA A 275 -12.18 -4.70 -13.09
N TYR A 276 -13.32 -4.37 -13.69
CA TYR A 276 -13.78 -4.90 -14.95
C TYR A 276 -14.59 -3.85 -15.72
N SER A 277 -14.40 -3.83 -17.04
CA SER A 277 -15.20 -3.07 -17.99
C SER A 277 -15.75 -4.00 -19.08
N GLY A 278 -17.07 -4.01 -19.28
CA GLY A 278 -17.77 -4.82 -20.28
C GLY A 278 -19.19 -5.21 -19.82
N PRO A 279 -19.84 -6.19 -20.47
CA PRO A 279 -21.18 -6.61 -20.08
C PRO A 279 -21.26 -7.04 -18.60
N PRO A 280 -22.29 -6.64 -17.82
CA PRO A 280 -22.38 -6.85 -16.37
C PRO A 280 -22.72 -8.29 -15.96
N ASP A 281 -22.56 -9.25 -16.88
CA ASP A 281 -22.86 -10.66 -16.65
C ASP A 281 -21.84 -11.28 -15.69
N ALA A 282 -22.30 -11.74 -14.53
CA ALA A 282 -21.43 -12.23 -13.45
C ALA A 282 -20.57 -13.43 -13.88
N GLU A 283 -21.10 -14.34 -14.71
CA GLU A 283 -20.35 -15.49 -15.23
C GLU A 283 -19.17 -15.02 -16.09
N ARG A 284 -19.44 -14.12 -17.05
CA ARG A 284 -18.43 -13.54 -17.93
C ARG A 284 -17.38 -12.69 -17.19
N ILE A 285 -17.78 -11.95 -16.16
CA ILE A 285 -16.87 -11.20 -15.29
C ILE A 285 -15.89 -12.16 -14.61
N MET A 286 -16.43 -13.23 -14.01
CA MET A 286 -15.64 -14.22 -13.30
C MET A 286 -14.71 -15.02 -14.20
N GLU A 287 -15.13 -15.36 -15.42
CA GLU A 287 -14.26 -15.99 -16.42
C GLU A 287 -13.03 -15.13 -16.72
N GLN A 288 -13.22 -13.81 -16.91
CA GLN A 288 -12.13 -12.88 -17.22
C GLN A 288 -11.21 -12.65 -16.03
N TRP A 289 -11.76 -12.52 -14.82
CA TRP A 289 -10.93 -12.39 -13.63
C TRP A 289 -10.15 -13.66 -13.32
N GLN A 290 -10.73 -14.86 -13.49
CA GLN A 290 -10.01 -16.13 -13.33
C GLN A 290 -8.92 -16.34 -14.39
N ALA A 291 -9.13 -15.85 -15.62
CA ALA A 291 -8.12 -15.91 -16.68
C ALA A 291 -6.96 -14.91 -16.49
N SER A 292 -7.15 -13.86 -15.69
CA SER A 292 -6.13 -12.87 -15.38
C SER A 292 -5.39 -13.23 -14.09
N LEU A 293 -4.08 -13.50 -14.19
CA LEU A 293 -3.25 -13.88 -13.05
C LEU A 293 -3.32 -12.88 -11.89
N GLY A 294 -3.45 -11.58 -12.18
CA GLY A 294 -3.56 -10.54 -11.15
C GLY A 294 -4.87 -10.61 -10.38
N HIS A 295 -6.00 -10.59 -11.09
CA HIS A 295 -7.33 -10.61 -10.48
C HIS A 295 -7.60 -11.93 -9.75
N ASP A 296 -7.25 -13.04 -10.40
CA ASP A 296 -7.34 -14.37 -9.82
C ASP A 296 -6.55 -14.49 -8.51
N ALA A 297 -5.32 -13.97 -8.48
CA ALA A 297 -4.48 -14.04 -7.29
C ALA A 297 -5.09 -13.28 -6.10
N VAL A 298 -5.73 -12.14 -6.33
CA VAL A 298 -6.45 -11.40 -5.27
C VAL A 298 -7.63 -12.22 -4.77
N MET A 299 -8.49 -12.72 -5.68
CA MET A 299 -9.68 -13.49 -5.34
C MET A 299 -9.36 -14.80 -4.61
N ALA A 300 -8.26 -15.46 -4.97
CA ALA A 300 -7.88 -16.78 -4.47
C ALA A 300 -6.76 -16.75 -3.42
N ASN A 301 -6.35 -15.57 -2.92
CA ASN A 301 -5.24 -15.44 -1.98
C ASN A 301 -3.96 -16.15 -2.46
N ARG A 302 -3.53 -15.92 -3.71
CA ARG A 302 -2.33 -16.53 -4.30
C ARG A 302 -1.19 -15.53 -4.40
N GLY A 303 0.04 -16.01 -4.53
CA GLY A 303 1.21 -15.15 -4.66
C GLY A 303 1.39 -14.24 -3.45
N GLN A 304 1.44 -12.92 -3.66
CA GLN A 304 1.59 -11.94 -2.58
C GLN A 304 0.42 -11.95 -1.57
N TRP A 305 -0.74 -12.50 -1.95
CA TRP A 305 -1.95 -12.55 -1.13
C TRP A 305 -2.04 -13.81 -0.25
N THR A 306 -1.06 -14.72 -0.30
CA THR A 306 -1.10 -16.04 0.38
C THR A 306 -1.27 -15.92 1.89
N ASN A 307 -0.67 -14.90 2.51
CA ASN A 307 -0.76 -14.67 3.96
C ASN A 307 -1.91 -13.73 4.33
N PHE A 308 -2.72 -13.32 3.37
CA PHE A 308 -3.85 -12.44 3.61
C PHE A 308 -5.06 -13.29 3.99
N THR A 309 -5.83 -12.79 4.95
CA THR A 309 -7.16 -13.31 5.24
C THR A 309 -8.13 -12.20 4.96
N TRP A 310 -8.93 -12.34 3.91
CA TRP A 310 -9.98 -11.38 3.61
C TRP A 310 -11.07 -11.46 4.68
N ARG A 311 -11.35 -10.33 5.32
CA ARG A 311 -12.36 -10.16 6.36
C ARG A 311 -13.48 -9.21 5.96
N ALA A 312 -13.31 -8.50 4.86
CA ALA A 312 -14.29 -7.61 4.28
C ALA A 312 -14.24 -7.72 2.76
N MET A 313 -15.42 -7.77 2.12
CA MET A 313 -15.60 -7.68 0.69
C MET A 313 -16.68 -6.65 0.37
N GLY A 314 -16.48 -5.83 -0.64
CA GLY A 314 -17.49 -4.90 -1.17
C GLY A 314 -17.59 -5.02 -2.68
N VAL A 315 -18.79 -4.84 -3.23
CA VAL A 315 -19.05 -5.04 -4.66
C VAL A 315 -19.86 -3.86 -5.21
N GLY A 316 -19.49 -3.40 -6.40
CA GLY A 316 -20.20 -2.36 -7.16
C GLY A 316 -20.37 -2.80 -8.60
N VAL A 317 -21.58 -2.65 -9.16
CA VAL A 317 -21.85 -2.91 -10.58
C VAL A 317 -22.77 -1.82 -11.15
N VAL A 318 -22.29 -1.03 -12.11
CA VAL A 318 -23.06 0.05 -12.78
C VAL A 318 -22.57 0.20 -14.21
N ASP A 319 -23.50 0.30 -15.17
CA ASP A 319 -23.28 0.70 -16.57
C ASP A 319 -22.07 0.07 -17.28
N GLY A 320 -21.86 -1.22 -17.04
CA GLY A 320 -20.80 -2.00 -17.67
C GLY A 320 -19.45 -1.95 -16.94
N PHE A 321 -19.41 -1.37 -15.74
CA PHE A 321 -18.29 -1.49 -14.82
C PHE A 321 -18.66 -2.40 -13.66
N ALA A 322 -17.69 -3.21 -13.23
CA ALA A 322 -17.80 -4.02 -12.02
C ALA A 322 -16.49 -3.95 -11.25
N VAL A 323 -16.56 -3.70 -9.94
CA VAL A 323 -15.40 -3.70 -9.06
C VAL A 323 -15.67 -4.47 -7.78
N ILE A 324 -14.64 -5.14 -7.28
CA ILE A 324 -14.65 -5.79 -5.97
C ILE A 324 -13.49 -5.27 -5.14
N TRP A 325 -13.82 -4.87 -3.92
CA TRP A 325 -12.87 -4.47 -2.90
C TRP A 325 -12.71 -5.57 -1.87
N PHE A 326 -11.46 -5.88 -1.51
CA PHE A 326 -11.11 -6.78 -0.42
C PHE A 326 -10.35 -6.04 0.67
N GLY A 327 -10.62 -6.43 1.92
CA GLY A 327 -10.00 -5.86 3.10
C GLY A 327 -9.59 -6.94 4.11
N ARG A 328 -8.51 -6.69 4.86
CA ARG A 328 -7.99 -7.63 5.87
C ARG A 328 -8.60 -7.42 7.25
N GLU A 329 -9.12 -6.23 7.47
CA GLU A 329 -9.75 -5.77 8.69
C GLU A 329 -11.25 -6.08 8.64
N GLU A 330 -11.83 -6.28 9.81
CA GLU A 330 -13.27 -6.47 9.92
C GLU A 330 -13.95 -5.11 9.75
N ASP A 331 -15.01 -5.08 8.95
CA ASP A 331 -15.91 -3.94 8.90
C ASP A 331 -16.96 -4.09 10.01
N PRO A 332 -17.03 -3.16 10.99
CA PRO A 332 -18.04 -3.20 12.03
C PRO A 332 -19.46 -2.85 11.52
N SER A 333 -19.59 -2.41 10.27
CA SER A 333 -20.89 -2.12 9.67
C SER A 333 -21.70 -3.38 9.39
N GLU A 334 -23.03 -3.26 9.43
CA GLU A 334 -23.91 -4.35 9.04
C GLU A 334 -23.76 -4.66 7.56
N ALA A 335 -23.81 -5.94 7.21
CA ALA A 335 -23.85 -6.36 5.81
C ALA A 335 -25.04 -5.68 5.09
N PRO A 336 -24.82 -5.06 3.92
CA PRO A 336 -25.85 -4.31 3.22
C PRO A 336 -26.98 -5.26 2.78
N PRO A 337 -28.26 -4.88 2.98
CA PRO A 337 -29.39 -5.68 2.52
C PRO A 337 -29.50 -5.63 0.99
N LEU A 338 -30.30 -6.53 0.41
CA LEU A 338 -30.73 -6.40 -0.98
C LEU A 338 -31.53 -5.11 -1.18
N CYS A 339 -31.30 -4.42 -2.30
CA CYS A 339 -32.07 -3.24 -2.66
C CYS A 339 -33.55 -3.58 -2.83
N SER A 340 -34.41 -2.76 -2.24
CA SER A 340 -35.86 -2.87 -2.42
C SER A 340 -36.22 -2.46 -3.85
N ARG A 341 -37.05 -3.26 -4.52
CA ARG A 341 -37.61 -2.90 -5.84
C ARG A 341 -38.63 -1.78 -5.76
#